data_AF-A0A1I9G274-F1
#
_entry.id   AF-A0A1I9G274-F1
#
_cell.length_a   1.000
_cell.length_b   1.000
_cell.length_c   1.000
_cell.angle_alpha   90.00
_cell.angle_beta   90.00
_cell.angle_gamma   90.00
#
_symmetry.space_group_name_H-M   'P 1'
#
loop_
_entity.id
_entity.type
_entity.pdbx_description
1 polymer ?
#
loop_
_entity_poly.entity_id
_entity_poly.type
_entity_poly.pdbx_seq_one_letter_code
_entity_poly.pdbx_strand_id
1 'polypeptide(L)'
;MKIIGIIQLLSITFVHFALTLANVFLGDNIYYAVNCGGLAHTDLNGVHYQADPLRVGIASDFGSRLTIMRVDPRDAILYQTERYHTEDFTYTVPLPKDDGEYTLVLKFCEVYFQSSQQKVFDVIFNDEIVIADLDIFKEAGGIGVAYDRLLTFRVENGFLLYGDRRDSSGYIKITLSKDIPFLRDILFDEEIEEEEEEDRFDEEANVKLRTEINRFEDEPVVEDPYAEQDTSHMFIPFLIAFACFFPVLFCLCKL
;
A
#
# COMPACT_ATOMS: atom_id res chain seq x y z
N MET A 1 40.80 -33.83 -26.51
CA MET A 1 40.19 -32.48 -26.60
C MET A 1 38.66 -32.45 -26.64
N LYS A 2 37.92 -33.55 -26.94
CA LYS A 2 36.44 -33.50 -27.04
C LYS A 2 35.67 -33.55 -25.71
N ILE A 3 36.22 -34.21 -24.68
CA ILE A 3 35.52 -34.45 -23.41
C ILE A 3 35.44 -33.18 -22.54
N ILE A 4 36.53 -32.39 -22.50
CA ILE A 4 36.60 -31.15 -21.72
C ILE A 4 35.58 -30.11 -22.22
N GLY A 5 35.40 -30.00 -23.54
CA GLY A 5 34.41 -29.09 -24.13
C GLY A 5 32.96 -29.49 -23.85
N ILE A 6 32.67 -30.80 -23.79
CA ILE A 6 31.33 -31.31 -23.45
C ILE A 6 31.01 -31.05 -21.97
N ILE A 7 31.99 -31.26 -21.08
CA ILE A 7 31.82 -30.97 -19.65
C ILE A 7 31.60 -29.47 -19.44
N GLN A 8 32.39 -28.59 -20.07
CA GLN A 8 32.19 -27.15 -19.98
C GLN A 8 30.82 -26.71 -20.50
N LEU A 9 30.35 -27.26 -21.61
CA LEU A 9 29.03 -26.94 -22.15
C LEU A 9 27.91 -27.40 -21.20
N LEU A 10 28.00 -28.61 -20.66
CA LEU A 10 27.04 -29.15 -19.68
C LEU A 10 27.03 -28.32 -18.39
N SER A 11 28.20 -27.90 -17.89
CA SER A 11 28.33 -27.02 -16.73
C SER A 11 27.67 -25.66 -16.97
N ILE A 12 27.88 -25.05 -18.14
CA ILE A 12 27.27 -23.76 -18.49
C ILE A 12 25.75 -23.89 -18.60
N THR A 13 25.25 -24.95 -19.25
CA THR A 13 23.80 -25.20 -19.34
C THR A 13 23.18 -25.53 -17.99
N PHE A 14 23.90 -26.24 -17.12
CA PHE A 14 23.44 -26.55 -15.76
C PHE A 14 23.42 -25.29 -14.88
N VAL A 15 24.41 -24.41 -15.01
CA VAL A 15 24.43 -23.12 -14.31
C VAL A 15 23.31 -22.21 -14.85
N HIS A 16 23.07 -22.15 -16.16
CA HIS A 16 21.92 -21.43 -16.72
C HIS A 16 20.58 -22.04 -16.28
N PHE A 17 20.47 -23.36 -16.23
CA PHE A 17 19.27 -24.06 -15.75
C PHE A 17 19.04 -23.83 -14.24
N ALA A 18 20.10 -23.87 -13.43
CA ALA A 18 20.04 -23.58 -12.01
C ALA A 18 19.73 -22.10 -11.71
N LEU A 19 20.24 -21.16 -12.52
CA LEU A 19 19.88 -19.74 -12.43
C LEU A 19 18.45 -19.45 -12.93
N THR A 20 17.93 -20.21 -13.89
CA THR A 20 16.54 -20.06 -14.38
C THR A 20 15.50 -20.73 -13.49
N LEU A 21 15.91 -21.65 -12.59
CA LEU A 21 15.06 -22.29 -11.60
C LEU A 21 14.90 -21.49 -10.29
N ALA A 22 15.60 -20.36 -10.13
CA ALA A 22 15.46 -19.52 -8.95
C ALA A 22 14.23 -18.59 -9.01
N ASN A 23 13.12 -19.05 -9.61
CA ASN A 23 11.82 -18.44 -9.31
C ASN A 23 11.45 -18.89 -7.90
N VAL A 24 11.72 -18.04 -6.92
CA VAL A 24 11.31 -18.27 -5.53
C VAL A 24 9.78 -18.21 -5.51
N PHE A 25 9.14 -19.38 -5.49
CA PHE A 25 7.69 -19.46 -5.31
C PHE A 25 7.38 -19.12 -3.85
N LEU A 26 6.93 -17.90 -3.62
CA LEU A 26 6.60 -17.40 -2.29
C LEU A 26 5.16 -17.73 -1.89
N GLY A 27 4.29 -18.09 -2.85
CA GLY A 27 2.85 -18.28 -2.63
C GLY A 27 2.50 -19.13 -1.41
N ASP A 28 3.24 -20.21 -1.15
CA ASP A 28 2.97 -21.12 -0.03
C ASP A 28 3.30 -20.54 1.36
N ASN A 29 4.11 -19.48 1.42
CA ASN A 29 4.53 -18.82 2.67
C ASN A 29 3.77 -17.50 2.92
N ILE A 30 2.75 -17.19 2.12
CA ILE A 30 1.96 -15.98 2.28
C ILE A 30 0.74 -16.29 3.13
N TYR A 31 0.69 -15.65 4.30
CA TYR A 31 -0.48 -15.72 5.17
C TYR A 31 -1.65 -14.86 4.66
N TYR A 32 -1.36 -13.64 4.19
CA TYR A 32 -2.37 -12.69 3.73
C TYR A 32 -1.76 -11.65 2.77
N ALA A 33 -2.47 -11.32 1.69
CA ALA A 33 -2.05 -10.31 0.71
C ALA A 33 -3.26 -9.65 0.05
N VAL A 34 -3.25 -8.31 -0.06
CA VAL A 34 -4.35 -7.50 -0.63
C VAL A 34 -3.79 -6.56 -1.69
N ASN A 35 -4.48 -6.46 -2.83
CA ASN A 35 -4.22 -5.42 -3.81
C ASN A 35 -5.09 -4.19 -3.51
N CYS A 36 -4.56 -3.24 -2.75
CA CYS A 36 -5.28 -2.04 -2.32
C CYS A 36 -5.83 -1.23 -3.51
N GLY A 37 -7.12 -0.90 -3.47
CA GLY A 37 -7.85 -0.23 -4.54
C GLY A 37 -8.09 -1.05 -5.80
N GLY A 38 -7.62 -2.29 -5.85
CA GLY A 38 -7.58 -3.11 -7.06
C GLY A 38 -8.35 -4.42 -6.96
N LEU A 39 -8.40 -5.10 -8.11
CA LEU A 39 -8.90 -6.47 -8.22
C LEU A 39 -7.83 -7.47 -7.80
N ALA A 40 -8.25 -8.73 -7.60
CA ALA A 40 -7.33 -9.82 -7.27
C ALA A 40 -6.27 -10.01 -8.36
N HIS A 41 -5.05 -10.35 -7.94
CA HIS A 41 -3.90 -10.52 -8.83
C HIS A 41 -2.96 -11.59 -8.26
N THR A 42 -2.28 -12.32 -9.14
CA THR A 42 -1.20 -13.24 -8.73
C THR A 42 0.10 -12.77 -9.36
N ASP A 43 1.08 -12.49 -8.52
CA ASP A 43 2.38 -11.99 -8.96
C ASP A 43 3.25 -13.11 -9.57
N LEU A 44 4.42 -12.73 -10.09
CA LEU A 44 5.37 -13.68 -10.67
C LEU A 44 5.97 -14.69 -9.68
N ASN A 45 5.92 -14.38 -8.38
CA ASN A 45 6.38 -15.27 -7.32
C ASN A 45 5.27 -16.20 -6.81
N GLY A 46 4.08 -16.14 -7.42
CA GLY A 46 2.92 -16.96 -7.06
C GLY A 46 2.15 -16.46 -5.84
N VAL A 47 2.41 -15.23 -5.38
CA VAL A 47 1.64 -14.60 -4.30
C VAL A 47 0.28 -14.18 -4.83
N HIS A 48 -0.79 -14.75 -4.27
CA HIS A 48 -2.15 -14.36 -4.61
C HIS A 48 -2.63 -13.21 -3.73
N TYR A 49 -2.68 -12.02 -4.30
CA TYR A 49 -3.30 -10.84 -3.73
C TYR A 49 -4.81 -10.90 -3.95
N GLN A 50 -5.58 -10.89 -2.87
CA GLN A 50 -7.03 -10.77 -2.98
C GLN A 50 -7.44 -9.35 -3.40
N ALA A 51 -8.64 -9.21 -3.97
CA ALA A 51 -9.22 -7.91 -4.24
C ALA A 51 -9.41 -7.12 -2.95
N ASP A 52 -9.31 -5.80 -3.04
CA ASP A 52 -9.45 -4.93 -1.87
C ASP A 52 -10.80 -5.11 -1.16
N PRO A 53 -10.83 -5.56 0.11
CA PRO A 53 -12.07 -5.74 0.84
C PRO A 53 -12.63 -4.42 1.38
N LEU A 54 -11.82 -3.36 1.46
CA LEU A 54 -12.18 -2.14 2.17
C LEU A 54 -13.21 -1.32 1.39
N ARG A 55 -14.17 -0.75 2.15
CA ARG A 55 -15.26 0.10 1.61
C ARG A 55 -15.06 1.57 1.95
N VAL A 56 -14.24 1.85 2.96
CA VAL A 56 -13.84 3.20 3.38
C VAL A 56 -12.76 3.73 2.44
N GLY A 57 -12.83 5.01 2.09
CA GLY A 57 -11.93 5.64 1.11
C GLY A 57 -12.23 5.29 -0.33
N ILE A 58 -11.46 5.88 -1.23
CA ILE A 58 -11.67 5.80 -2.68
C ILE A 58 -10.62 4.86 -3.29
N ALA A 59 -11.11 3.84 -4.00
CA ALA A 59 -10.29 3.00 -4.86
C ALA A 59 -10.01 3.73 -6.19
N SER A 60 -8.76 3.71 -6.64
CA SER A 60 -8.30 4.43 -7.82
C SER A 60 -7.29 3.57 -8.59
N ASP A 61 -7.39 3.58 -9.92
CA ASP A 61 -6.42 2.99 -10.85
C ASP A 61 -5.59 4.06 -11.57
N PHE A 62 -5.51 5.26 -10.99
CA PHE A 62 -4.90 6.43 -11.60
C PHE A 62 -3.42 6.23 -11.96
N GLY A 63 -2.73 5.28 -11.32
CA GLY A 63 -1.37 4.88 -11.66
C GLY A 63 -1.24 4.06 -12.95
N SER A 64 -2.34 3.51 -13.48
CA SER A 64 -2.34 2.66 -14.69
C SER A 64 -1.79 3.34 -15.94
N ARG A 65 -1.82 4.67 -15.99
CA ARG A 65 -1.22 5.49 -17.07
C ARG A 65 0.27 5.73 -16.93
N LEU A 66 0.88 5.28 -15.83
CA LEU A 66 2.31 5.38 -15.58
C LEU A 66 3.00 4.03 -15.84
N THR A 67 4.22 4.10 -16.37
CA THR A 67 5.15 2.99 -16.29
C THR A 67 5.76 2.99 -14.89
N ILE A 68 5.52 1.92 -14.12
CA ILE A 68 6.08 1.81 -12.78
C ILE A 68 7.55 1.34 -12.86
N MET A 69 8.43 2.10 -12.22
CA MET A 69 9.86 1.82 -12.13
C MET A 69 10.16 0.94 -10.92
N ARG A 70 11.27 0.18 -10.97
CA ARG A 70 11.76 -0.74 -9.91
C ARG A 70 10.89 -1.97 -9.65
N VAL A 71 9.98 -2.30 -10.56
CA VAL A 71 9.18 -3.52 -10.52
C VAL A 71 9.19 -4.20 -11.90
N ASP A 72 8.94 -5.51 -11.95
CA ASP A 72 8.67 -6.18 -13.22
C ASP A 72 7.34 -5.64 -13.79
N PRO A 73 7.26 -5.29 -15.09
CA PRO A 73 6.04 -4.75 -15.68
C PRO A 73 4.80 -5.62 -15.52
N ARG A 74 4.95 -6.94 -15.34
CA ARG A 74 3.82 -7.86 -15.14
C ARG A 74 3.19 -7.73 -13.75
N ASP A 75 3.96 -7.31 -12.76
CA ASP A 75 3.52 -7.08 -11.38
C ASP A 75 3.27 -5.58 -11.10
N ALA A 76 3.46 -4.71 -12.11
CA ALA A 76 3.27 -3.28 -11.98
C ALA A 76 1.85 -2.90 -11.51
N ILE A 77 0.85 -3.75 -11.78
CA ILE A 77 -0.53 -3.54 -11.34
C ILE A 77 -0.64 -3.34 -9.82
N LEU A 78 0.23 -3.99 -9.03
CA LEU A 78 0.27 -3.87 -7.56
C LEU A 78 0.70 -2.48 -7.07
N TYR A 79 1.18 -1.63 -7.98
CA TYR A 79 1.61 -0.25 -7.73
C TYR A 79 0.83 0.77 -8.58
N GLN A 80 -0.08 0.30 -9.44
CA GLN A 80 -0.91 1.15 -10.31
C GLN A 80 -2.31 1.40 -9.74
N THR A 81 -2.77 0.52 -8.86
CA THR A 81 -3.99 0.73 -8.07
C THR A 81 -3.65 1.22 -6.67
N GLU A 82 -4.51 2.07 -6.12
CA GLU A 82 -4.36 2.63 -4.78
C GLU A 82 -5.72 2.74 -4.11
N ARG A 83 -5.68 2.78 -2.77
CA ARG A 83 -6.77 3.33 -1.99
C ARG A 83 -6.28 4.59 -1.28
N TYR A 84 -6.99 5.69 -1.47
CA TYR A 84 -6.72 6.94 -0.78
C TYR A 84 -7.94 7.38 0.04
N HIS A 85 -7.69 8.27 0.98
CA HIS A 85 -8.72 8.93 1.77
C HIS A 85 -8.20 10.30 2.21
N THR A 86 -9.11 11.23 2.51
CA THR A 86 -8.77 12.51 3.15
C THR A 86 -8.59 12.43 4.66
N GLU A 87 -8.98 11.31 5.26
CA GLU A 87 -8.99 11.01 6.70
C GLU A 87 -8.27 9.67 6.92
N ASP A 88 -8.15 9.26 8.17
CA ASP A 88 -7.50 8.00 8.52
C ASP A 88 -8.32 6.79 8.08
N PHE A 89 -7.65 5.72 7.66
CA PHE A 89 -8.31 4.45 7.38
C PHE A 89 -7.42 3.27 7.74
N THR A 90 -8.06 2.14 8.08
CA THR A 90 -7.38 0.96 8.62
C THR A 90 -7.69 -0.31 7.84
N TYR A 91 -6.65 -1.07 7.51
CA TYR A 91 -6.78 -2.47 7.15
C TYR A 91 -6.68 -3.36 8.39
N THR A 92 -7.69 -4.20 8.58
CA THR A 92 -7.72 -5.19 9.66
C THR A 92 -7.57 -6.58 9.08
N VAL A 93 -6.57 -7.32 9.55
CA VAL A 93 -6.25 -8.68 9.11
C VAL A 93 -6.30 -9.60 10.33
N PRO A 94 -6.97 -10.77 10.28
CA PRO A 94 -6.92 -11.74 11.37
C PRO A 94 -5.49 -12.15 11.68
N LEU A 95 -5.10 -12.22 12.95
CA LEU A 95 -3.76 -12.64 13.34
C LEU A 95 -3.50 -14.11 12.90
N PRO A 96 -2.30 -14.45 12.40
CA PRO A 96 -1.92 -15.83 12.14
C PRO A 96 -2.14 -16.73 13.36
N LYS A 97 -2.57 -17.97 13.11
CA LYS A 97 -2.80 -18.97 14.17
C LYS A 97 -1.52 -19.65 14.62
N ASP A 98 -0.56 -19.75 13.72
CA ASP A 98 0.70 -20.42 13.99
C ASP A 98 1.70 -19.44 14.58
N ASP A 99 2.36 -19.84 15.65
CA ASP A 99 3.43 -19.07 16.26
C ASP A 99 4.63 -18.99 15.31
N GLY A 100 5.25 -17.83 15.23
CA GLY A 100 6.33 -17.60 14.27
C GLY A 100 6.70 -16.15 14.12
N GLU A 101 7.78 -15.92 13.37
CA GLU A 101 8.16 -14.60 12.89
C GLU A 101 7.47 -14.34 11.55
N TYR A 102 6.87 -13.16 11.40
CA TYR A 102 6.14 -12.74 10.22
C TYR A 102 6.68 -11.41 9.73
N THR A 103 6.69 -11.21 8.42
CA THR A 103 7.07 -9.94 7.80
C THR A 103 5.89 -9.36 7.03
N LEU A 104 5.45 -8.18 7.45
CA LEU A 104 4.53 -7.33 6.69
C LEU A 104 5.33 -6.58 5.62
N VAL A 105 4.88 -6.68 4.38
CA VAL A 105 5.43 -5.91 3.25
C VAL A 105 4.39 -4.89 2.81
N LEU A 106 4.69 -3.61 3.06
CA LEU A 106 3.91 -2.48 2.60
C LEU A 106 4.48 -2.00 1.26
N LYS A 107 3.63 -2.00 0.23
CA LYS A 107 3.98 -1.58 -1.14
C LYS A 107 3.32 -0.25 -1.43
N PHE A 108 4.11 0.75 -1.77
CA PHE A 108 3.64 2.09 -2.09
C PHE A 108 4.14 2.56 -3.46
N CYS A 109 3.37 3.44 -4.08
CA CYS A 109 3.80 4.22 -5.23
C CYS A 109 3.08 5.57 -5.21
N GLU A 110 3.83 6.67 -5.32
CA GLU A 110 3.20 7.97 -5.57
C GLU A 110 2.83 8.07 -7.05
N VAL A 111 1.55 8.27 -7.34
CA VAL A 111 1.04 8.29 -8.72
C VAL A 111 0.49 9.66 -9.12
N TYR A 112 0.38 10.60 -8.17
CA TYR A 112 -0.25 11.90 -8.38
C TYR A 112 0.64 13.08 -8.06
N PHE A 113 1.07 13.20 -6.81
CA PHE A 113 1.77 14.37 -6.31
C PHE A 113 3.15 14.48 -6.96
N GLN A 114 3.43 15.64 -7.55
CA GLN A 114 4.62 15.86 -8.37
C GLN A 114 5.80 16.44 -7.58
N SER A 115 5.64 16.60 -6.26
CA SER A 115 6.67 17.16 -5.39
C SER A 115 6.57 16.59 -3.98
N SER A 116 7.71 16.61 -3.28
CA SER A 116 7.80 16.27 -1.86
C SER A 116 6.94 17.23 -1.02
N GLN A 117 6.53 16.76 0.16
CA GLN A 117 5.70 17.45 1.15
C GLN A 117 4.25 17.74 0.73
N GLN A 118 3.80 17.26 -0.42
CA GLN A 118 2.39 17.42 -0.83
C GLN A 118 1.46 16.37 -0.21
N LYS A 119 1.97 15.16 0.06
CA LYS A 119 1.27 14.12 0.80
C LYS A 119 2.25 13.50 1.79
N VAL A 120 1.95 13.70 3.07
CA VAL A 120 2.72 13.21 4.21
C VAL A 120 1.71 12.61 5.17
N PHE A 121 1.99 11.41 5.68
CA PHE A 121 1.12 10.69 6.60
C PHE A 121 1.95 9.68 7.42
N ASP A 122 1.43 9.26 8.56
CA ASP A 122 2.01 8.21 9.37
C ASP A 122 1.46 6.84 9.00
N VAL A 123 2.30 5.80 9.17
CA VAL A 123 1.87 4.40 9.13
C VAL A 123 1.88 3.88 10.56
N ILE A 124 0.72 3.43 11.01
CA ILE A 124 0.52 2.88 12.35
C ILE A 124 0.26 1.38 12.23
N PHE A 125 0.98 0.61 13.02
CA PHE A 125 0.83 -0.84 13.15
C PHE A 125 0.41 -1.15 14.58
N ASN A 126 -0.81 -1.68 14.76
CA ASN A 126 -1.36 -2.02 16.08
C ASN A 126 -1.13 -0.92 17.14
N ASP A 127 -1.65 0.27 16.85
CA ASP A 127 -1.59 1.46 17.72
C ASP A 127 -0.16 2.00 18.00
N GLU A 128 0.84 1.58 17.21
CA GLU A 128 2.19 2.11 17.23
C GLU A 128 2.58 2.75 15.89
N ILE A 129 3.12 3.97 15.93
CA ILE A 129 3.66 4.62 14.72
C ILE A 129 4.94 3.91 14.31
N VAL A 130 4.92 3.24 13.16
CA VAL A 130 6.07 2.47 12.64
C VAL A 130 6.80 3.19 11.52
N ILE A 131 6.14 4.12 10.85
CA ILE A 131 6.75 5.03 9.88
C ILE A 131 6.11 6.40 10.11
N ALA A 132 6.87 7.33 10.66
CA ALA A 132 6.43 8.72 10.83
C ALA A 132 6.73 9.57 9.59
N ASP A 133 5.88 10.55 9.32
CA ASP A 133 6.04 11.57 8.28
C ASP A 133 6.38 10.97 6.89
N LEU A 134 5.70 9.90 6.49
CA LEU A 134 5.97 9.21 5.24
C LEU A 134 5.57 10.09 4.03
N ASP A 135 6.59 10.53 3.29
CA ASP A 135 6.47 11.13 1.96
C ASP A 135 6.94 10.11 0.90
N ILE A 136 5.99 9.44 0.26
CA ILE A 136 6.30 8.42 -0.76
C ILE A 136 7.08 9.03 -1.94
N PHE A 137 6.74 10.24 -2.38
CA PHE A 137 7.43 10.90 -3.51
C PHE A 137 8.91 11.05 -3.20
N LYS A 138 9.23 11.59 -2.02
CA LYS A 138 10.60 11.82 -1.56
C LYS A 138 11.36 10.51 -1.41
N GLU A 139 10.75 9.52 -0.76
CA GLU A 139 11.40 8.26 -0.43
C GLU A 139 11.61 7.36 -1.65
N ALA A 140 10.64 7.34 -2.58
CA ALA A 140 10.74 6.58 -3.83
C ALA A 140 11.67 7.28 -4.84
N GLY A 141 11.74 8.61 -4.80
CA GLY A 141 12.51 9.45 -5.72
C GLY A 141 11.71 9.98 -6.91
N GLY A 142 10.39 10.09 -6.78
CA GLY A 142 9.49 10.65 -7.77
C GLY A 142 8.21 9.85 -7.97
N ILE A 143 7.36 10.32 -8.90
CA ILE A 143 6.13 9.64 -9.31
C ILE A 143 6.44 8.34 -10.07
N GLY A 144 5.56 7.33 -9.92
CA GLY A 144 5.65 6.08 -10.67
C GLY A 144 6.88 5.24 -10.31
N VAL A 145 7.44 5.41 -9.11
CA VAL A 145 8.54 4.58 -8.61
C VAL A 145 8.04 3.69 -7.48
N ALA A 146 8.19 2.37 -7.63
CA ALA A 146 7.83 1.41 -6.60
C ALA A 146 8.71 1.60 -5.35
N TYR A 147 8.07 1.56 -4.19
CA TYR A 147 8.71 1.74 -2.90
C TYR A 147 8.11 0.80 -1.85
N ASP A 148 8.95 -0.05 -1.29
CA ASP A 148 8.55 -1.06 -0.33
C ASP A 148 9.09 -0.76 1.06
N ARG A 149 8.29 -1.10 2.08
CA ARG A 149 8.67 -1.07 3.49
C ARG A 149 8.34 -2.39 4.13
N LEU A 150 9.29 -2.91 4.89
CA LEU A 150 9.20 -4.21 5.54
C LEU A 150 9.16 -3.98 7.05
N LEU A 151 8.24 -4.67 7.71
CA LEU A 151 8.11 -4.67 9.16
C LEU A 151 8.01 -6.11 9.64
N THR A 152 8.88 -6.50 10.55
CA THR A 152 8.88 -7.84 11.13
C THR A 152 8.28 -7.82 12.53
N PHE A 153 7.39 -8.77 12.80
CA PHE A 153 6.74 -8.97 14.10
C PHE A 153 6.69 -10.46 14.42
N ARG A 154 6.36 -10.80 15.66
CA ARG A 154 6.24 -12.19 16.09
C ARG A 154 4.84 -12.49 16.59
N VAL A 155 4.37 -13.71 16.33
CA VAL A 155 3.17 -14.25 16.94
C VAL A 155 3.58 -15.32 17.93
N GLU A 156 3.12 -15.21 19.17
CA GLU A 156 3.33 -16.20 20.22
C GLU A 156 2.06 -16.40 21.05
N ASN A 157 1.56 -17.63 21.12
CA ASN A 157 0.38 -18.01 21.89
C ASN A 157 -0.84 -17.13 21.61
N GLY A 158 -1.04 -16.72 20.35
CA GLY A 158 -2.14 -15.85 19.92
C GLY A 158 -1.96 -14.36 20.26
N PHE A 159 -0.78 -13.95 20.71
CA PHE A 159 -0.42 -12.55 20.91
C PHE A 159 0.48 -12.07 19.77
N LEU A 160 0.26 -10.84 19.32
CA LEU A 160 1.18 -10.13 18.44
C LEU A 160 2.23 -9.43 19.30
N LEU A 161 3.50 -9.61 18.94
CA LEU A 161 4.66 -8.99 19.59
C LEU A 161 5.40 -8.12 18.59
N TYR A 162 5.61 -6.85 18.93
CA TYR A 162 6.37 -5.90 18.12
C TYR A 162 7.12 -4.93 19.03
N GLY A 163 8.46 -4.89 18.93
CA GLY A 163 9.30 -4.21 19.91
C GLY A 163 9.05 -4.75 21.32
N ASP A 164 8.80 -3.86 22.28
CA ASP A 164 8.44 -4.20 23.67
C ASP A 164 6.92 -4.36 23.87
N ARG A 165 6.11 -4.18 22.81
CA ARG A 165 4.65 -4.23 22.89
C ARG A 165 4.12 -5.64 22.65
N ARG A 166 3.02 -5.93 23.34
CA ARG A 166 2.24 -7.15 23.23
C ARG A 166 0.77 -6.82 23.06
N ASP A 167 0.17 -7.31 21.99
CA ASP A 167 -1.22 -7.06 21.62
C ASP A 167 -2.01 -8.39 21.64
N SER A 168 -3.17 -8.40 22.29
CA SER A 168 -4.07 -9.54 22.48
C SER A 168 -5.38 -9.45 21.69
N SER A 169 -5.52 -8.44 20.81
CA SER A 169 -6.73 -8.18 20.03
C SER A 169 -7.07 -9.30 19.04
N GLY A 170 -6.07 -10.10 18.65
CA GLY A 170 -6.22 -11.16 17.63
C GLY A 170 -6.28 -10.64 16.21
N TYR A 171 -5.95 -9.36 15.97
CA TYR A 171 -5.89 -8.75 14.65
C TYR A 171 -4.60 -7.96 14.45
N ILE A 172 -4.16 -7.93 13.21
CA ILE A 172 -3.18 -6.98 12.70
C ILE A 172 -3.97 -5.77 12.18
N LYS A 173 -3.63 -4.57 12.64
CA LYS A 173 -4.22 -3.31 12.18
C LYS A 173 -3.14 -2.46 11.55
N ILE A 174 -3.36 -2.06 10.30
CA ILE A 174 -2.49 -1.12 9.57
C ILE A 174 -3.32 0.12 9.28
N THR A 175 -3.04 1.21 9.98
CA THR A 175 -3.71 2.50 9.79
C THR A 175 -2.79 3.44 9.03
N LEU A 176 -3.30 4.06 7.98
CA LEU A 176 -2.67 5.21 7.34
C LEU A 176 -3.31 6.47 7.92
N SER A 177 -2.52 7.29 8.58
CA SER A 177 -3.02 8.43 9.35
C SER A 177 -2.43 9.74 8.88
N LYS A 178 -3.28 10.69 8.51
CA LYS A 178 -2.83 11.97 7.97
C LYS A 178 -2.34 12.92 9.07
N ASP A 179 -2.83 12.76 10.30
CA ASP A 179 -2.56 13.67 11.41
C ASP A 179 -2.39 12.90 12.73
N ILE A 180 -1.15 12.78 13.24
CA ILE A 180 -0.93 12.57 14.68
C ILE A 180 -0.01 13.68 15.21
N PRO A 181 -0.50 14.61 16.04
CA PRO A 181 0.39 15.37 16.89
C PRO A 181 1.03 14.40 17.91
N PHE A 182 2.35 14.23 17.84
CA PHE A 182 3.14 13.44 18.78
C PHE A 182 2.74 13.71 20.25
N LEU A 183 2.20 12.70 20.94
CA LEU A 183 2.16 12.70 22.40
C LEU A 183 3.61 12.52 22.90
N ARG A 184 4.28 13.63 23.25
CA ARG A 184 5.60 13.63 23.88
C ARG A 184 5.45 13.26 25.37
N ASP A 185 6.16 12.21 25.78
CA ASP A 185 6.48 11.81 27.16
C ASP A 185 5.30 11.73 28.16
N ILE A 186 4.87 10.50 28.46
CA ILE A 186 4.45 10.19 29.83
C ILE A 186 5.69 9.66 30.53
N LEU A 187 6.41 10.56 31.20
CA LEU A 187 7.36 10.21 32.24
C LEU A 187 6.53 9.56 33.36
N PHE A 188 6.68 8.26 33.57
CA PHE A 188 6.18 7.62 34.79
C PHE A 188 7.14 7.98 35.92
N ASP A 189 6.77 8.94 36.76
CA ASP A 189 7.27 8.98 38.14
C ASP A 189 6.22 8.28 38.98
N GLU A 190 6.62 7.17 39.61
CA GLU A 190 5.79 6.43 40.56
C GLU A 190 5.49 7.31 41.76
N GLU A 191 4.22 7.69 41.95
CA GLU A 191 3.67 7.85 43.30
C GLU A 191 2.26 7.24 43.31
N ILE A 192 2.15 6.11 43.99
CA ILE A 192 0.92 5.38 44.24
C ILE A 192 0.14 6.14 45.32
N GLU A 193 -1.06 6.60 44.98
CA GLU A 193 -2.12 6.79 45.97
C GLU A 193 -3.36 6.02 45.51
N GLU A 194 -3.75 5.06 46.34
CA GLU A 194 -4.96 4.24 46.21
C GLU A 194 -6.19 5.11 46.52
N GLU A 195 -7.18 5.16 45.63
CA GLU A 195 -8.57 5.41 46.03
C GLU A 195 -9.51 4.47 45.26
N GLU A 196 -10.25 3.69 46.04
CA GLU A 196 -11.38 2.85 45.64
C GLU A 196 -12.55 3.75 45.23
N GLU A 197 -13.20 3.53 44.08
CA GLU A 197 -14.62 3.89 43.93
C GLU A 197 -15.42 2.88 43.08
N GLU A 198 -16.66 2.71 43.54
CA GLU A 198 -17.61 1.64 43.27
C GLU A 198 -18.22 1.63 41.85
N ASP A 199 -18.65 0.43 41.46
CA ASP A 199 -19.46 0.10 40.29
C ASP A 199 -20.65 1.07 40.07
N ARG A 200 -20.58 1.85 38.98
CA ARG A 200 -21.76 2.45 38.34
C ARG A 200 -21.78 2.10 36.85
N PHE A 201 -22.67 1.18 36.51
CA PHE A 201 -22.96 0.75 35.14
C PHE A 201 -23.69 1.89 34.40
N ASP A 202 -22.97 2.66 33.58
CA ASP A 202 -23.54 3.81 32.87
C ASP A 202 -24.12 3.46 31.50
N GLU A 203 -25.43 3.70 31.37
CA GLU A 203 -26.27 3.57 30.17
C GLU A 203 -25.85 4.52 29.03
N GLU A 204 -25.00 5.51 29.32
CA GLU A 204 -24.47 6.50 28.38
C GLU A 204 -23.50 5.91 27.34
N ALA A 205 -22.71 4.89 27.70
CA ALA A 205 -21.77 4.26 26.77
C ALA A 205 -22.51 3.56 25.61
N ASN A 206 -23.69 3.02 25.89
CA ASN A 206 -24.52 2.33 24.90
C ASN A 206 -25.25 3.32 23.97
N VAL A 207 -25.58 4.52 24.47
CA VAL A 207 -26.11 5.61 23.64
C VAL A 207 -25.02 6.18 22.74
N LYS A 208 -23.79 6.33 23.24
CA LYS A 208 -22.64 6.80 22.43
C LYS A 208 -22.29 5.81 21.32
N LEU A 209 -22.24 4.51 21.63
CA LEU A 209 -22.01 3.44 20.65
C LEU A 209 -23.12 3.37 19.58
N ARG A 210 -24.39 3.54 19.99
CA ARG A 210 -25.53 3.61 19.05
C ARG A 210 -25.53 4.87 18.19
N THR A 211 -24.95 5.96 18.67
CA THR A 211 -24.82 7.19 17.89
C THR A 211 -23.69 7.05 16.86
N GLU A 212 -22.60 6.35 17.20
CA GLU A 212 -21.52 6.04 16.26
C GLU A 212 -21.93 5.05 15.16
N ILE A 213 -22.73 4.02 15.47
CA ILE A 213 -23.23 3.05 14.48
C ILE A 213 -24.17 3.71 13.45
N ASN A 214 -24.89 4.77 13.82
CA ASN A 214 -25.76 5.51 12.89
C ASN A 214 -25.02 6.61 12.11
N ARG A 215 -23.73 6.86 12.37
CA ARG A 215 -22.92 7.89 11.72
C ARG A 215 -22.11 7.35 10.52
N PHE A 216 -22.52 6.23 9.94
CA PHE A 216 -21.89 5.66 8.74
C PHE A 216 -22.59 6.08 7.43
N GLU A 217 -23.69 6.84 7.49
CA GLU A 217 -24.40 7.31 6.29
C GLU A 217 -24.10 8.77 5.91
N ASP A 218 -23.40 9.54 6.76
CA ASP A 218 -23.15 10.98 6.58
C ASP A 218 -21.63 11.32 6.55
N GLU A 219 -20.78 10.43 6.02
CA GLU A 219 -19.40 10.83 5.71
C GLU A 219 -19.41 11.87 4.57
N PRO A 220 -18.74 13.03 4.74
CA PRO A 220 -18.65 14.02 3.69
C PRO A 220 -18.00 13.40 2.46
N VAL A 221 -18.53 13.70 1.27
CA VAL A 221 -17.97 13.25 -0.01
C VAL A 221 -16.50 13.66 -0.06
N VAL A 222 -15.61 12.68 -0.03
CA VAL A 222 -14.16 12.87 -0.16
C VAL A 222 -13.89 13.63 -1.45
N GLU A 223 -13.27 14.82 -1.36
CA GLU A 223 -12.88 15.60 -2.54
C GLU A 223 -11.88 14.78 -3.35
N ASP A 224 -12.23 14.49 -4.60
CA ASP A 224 -11.38 13.73 -5.51
C ASP A 224 -10.14 14.56 -5.86
N PRO A 225 -8.93 14.17 -5.44
CA PRO A 225 -7.71 14.86 -5.82
C PRO A 225 -7.52 14.89 -7.34
N TYR A 226 -8.21 14.03 -8.10
CA TYR A 226 -8.12 13.94 -9.56
C TYR A 226 -9.10 14.84 -10.32
N ALA A 227 -9.99 15.56 -9.65
CA ALA A 227 -11.06 16.33 -10.28
C ALA A 227 -10.56 17.45 -11.22
N GLU A 228 -9.37 17.99 -10.99
CA GLU A 228 -8.84 19.15 -11.72
C GLU A 228 -7.99 18.79 -12.95
N GLN A 229 -8.01 17.55 -13.42
CA GLN A 229 -7.22 17.20 -14.61
C GLN A 229 -7.79 17.84 -15.88
N ASP A 230 -7.08 18.87 -16.34
CA ASP A 230 -7.32 19.55 -17.61
C ASP A 230 -7.08 18.58 -18.78
N THR A 231 -8.15 17.93 -19.22
CA THR A 231 -8.17 17.02 -20.39
C THR A 231 -7.70 17.68 -21.69
N SER A 232 -7.53 19.02 -21.70
CA SER A 232 -6.99 19.80 -22.82
C SER A 232 -5.68 19.23 -23.36
N HIS A 233 -4.82 18.64 -22.51
CA HIS A 233 -3.53 18.10 -22.96
C HIS A 233 -3.65 16.86 -23.86
N MET A 234 -4.78 16.13 -23.80
CA MET A 234 -5.09 15.05 -24.74
C MET A 234 -5.53 15.57 -26.12
N PHE A 235 -6.09 16.78 -26.20
CA PHE A 235 -6.56 17.37 -27.45
C PHE A 235 -5.48 18.12 -28.23
N ILE A 236 -4.40 18.56 -27.57
CA ILE A 236 -3.28 19.27 -28.22
C ILE A 236 -2.65 18.46 -29.37
N PRO A 237 -2.32 17.15 -29.22
CA PRO A 237 -1.78 16.36 -30.33
C PRO A 237 -2.75 16.23 -31.51
N PHE A 238 -4.06 16.11 -31.25
CA PHE A 238 -5.07 16.05 -32.31
C PHE A 238 -5.22 17.39 -33.03
N LEU A 239 -5.21 18.52 -32.30
CA LEU A 239 -5.25 19.86 -32.88
C LEU A 239 -4.03 20.13 -33.76
N ILE A 240 -2.83 19.74 -33.31
CA ILE A 240 -1.60 19.83 -34.11
C ILE A 240 -1.70 18.95 -35.36
N ALA A 241 -2.19 17.71 -35.22
CA ALA A 241 -2.38 16.81 -36.35
C ALA A 241 -3.35 17.38 -37.40
N PHE A 242 -4.49 17.92 -36.98
CA PHE A 242 -5.43 18.59 -37.89
C PHE A 242 -4.82 19.83 -38.54
N ALA A 243 -4.14 20.68 -37.77
CA ALA A 243 -3.51 21.90 -38.28
C ALA A 243 -2.40 21.60 -39.32
N CYS A 244 -1.66 20.48 -39.16
CA CYS A 244 -0.66 20.05 -40.13
C CYS A 244 -1.27 19.28 -41.32
N PHE A 245 -2.41 18.60 -41.13
CA PHE A 245 -3.05 17.80 -42.17
C PHE A 245 -3.70 18.66 -43.27
N PHE A 246 -4.41 19.75 -42.92
CA PHE A 246 -5.11 20.57 -43.91
C PHE A 246 -4.19 21.26 -44.93
N PRO A 247 -3.04 21.86 -44.55
CA PRO A 247 -2.10 22.44 -45.52
C PRO A 247 -1.46 21.39 -46.43
N VAL A 248 -1.14 20.21 -45.89
CA VAL A 248 -0.55 19.11 -46.65
C VAL A 248 -1.56 18.54 -47.65
N LEU A 249 -2.81 18.36 -47.23
CA LEU A 249 -3.90 17.93 -48.11
C LEU A 249 -4.19 18.95 -49.21
N PHE A 250 -4.19 20.25 -48.89
CA PHE A 250 -4.37 21.32 -49.87
C PHE A 250 -3.23 21.33 -50.91
N CYS A 251 -1.98 21.15 -50.47
CA CYS A 251 -0.81 21.07 -51.35
C CYS A 251 -0.80 19.81 -52.23
N LEU A 252 -1.32 18.68 -51.75
CA LEU A 252 -1.34 17.41 -52.48
C LEU A 252 -2.54 17.28 -53.42
N CYS A 253 -3.68 17.88 -53.08
CA CYS A 253 -4.91 17.76 -53.86
C CYS A 253 -5.08 18.78 -55.00
N LYS A 254 -4.19 19.77 -55.15
CA LYS A 254 -4.30 20.84 -56.18
C LYS A 254 -5.74 21.35 -56.34
N LEU A 255 -6.33 21.78 -55.24
CA LEU A 255 -7.58 22.58 -55.26
C LEU A 255 -7.24 24.06 -55.46
#